data_AF-A0A821LNE2-F1
#
_entry.id   AF-A0A821LNE2-F1
#
_cell.length_a   1.000
_cell.length_b   1.000
_cell.length_c   1.000
_cell.angle_alpha   90.00
_cell.angle_beta   90.00
_cell.angle_gamma   90.00
#
_symmetry.space_group_name_H-M   'P 1'
#
loop_
_entity.id
_entity.type
_entity.pdbx_description
1 polymer ?
#
loop_
_entity_poly.entity_id
_entity_poly.type
_entity_poly.pdbx_seq_one_letter_code
_entity_poly.pdbx_strand_id
1 'polypeptide(L)'
;MRTAVDGWRAMGANGIFWDDAGFDYLVTRQRQSNMIKYSHSKHMSVIMNAWNPDDIFNGTNVQLHSNDIYLLESYLVSNGQYLSLTDWKIKADKCVKYQKRFGTKMACLSTPMTNDQFTQTWFGTAIYNFDYFQATEITYSASNNQLTFKPNPSSSYGKFWLSDKISSNTQHSIFSRSTESWTLIVAGDGASWGYGTFIKNR
;
A
#
# COMPACT_ATOMS: atom_id res chain seq x y z
N MET A 1 -12.42 -15.05 16.60
CA MET A 1 -11.61 -14.96 15.37
C MET A 1 -11.69 -16.22 14.51
N ARG A 2 -11.31 -17.42 14.99
CA ARG A 2 -11.39 -18.66 14.17
C ARG A 2 -12.79 -18.96 13.62
N THR A 3 -13.82 -18.87 14.47
CA THR A 3 -15.22 -19.00 14.05
C THR A 3 -15.61 -18.00 12.95
N ALA A 4 -15.05 -16.78 12.96
CA ALA A 4 -15.30 -15.80 11.92
C ALA A 4 -14.62 -16.20 10.59
N VAL A 5 -13.39 -16.73 10.65
CA VAL A 5 -12.71 -17.30 9.47
C VAL A 5 -13.53 -18.45 8.89
N ASP A 6 -14.02 -19.37 9.73
CA ASP A 6 -14.88 -20.47 9.29
C ASP A 6 -16.16 -19.96 8.62
N GLY A 7 -16.80 -18.94 9.21
CA GLY A 7 -17.98 -18.30 8.63
C GLY A 7 -17.71 -17.68 7.25
N TRP A 8 -16.65 -16.89 7.12
CA TRP A 8 -16.24 -16.33 5.83
C TRP A 8 -15.91 -17.40 4.80
N ARG A 9 -15.21 -18.46 5.21
CA ARG A 9 -14.92 -19.59 4.34
C ARG A 9 -16.20 -20.30 3.87
N ALA A 10 -17.15 -20.51 4.77
CA ALA A 10 -18.43 -21.15 4.46
C ALA A 10 -19.26 -20.32 3.46
N MET A 11 -19.12 -19.00 3.46
CA MET A 11 -19.71 -18.10 2.46
C MET A 11 -18.96 -18.04 1.13
N GLY A 12 -17.84 -18.77 0.99
CA GLY A 12 -17.06 -18.84 -0.25
C GLY A 12 -15.98 -17.76 -0.38
N ALA A 13 -15.66 -17.01 0.69
CA ALA A 13 -14.58 -16.03 0.63
C ALA A 13 -13.23 -16.69 0.32
N ASN A 14 -12.39 -15.97 -0.43
CA ASN A 14 -11.05 -16.42 -0.82
C ASN A 14 -9.94 -15.93 0.14
N GLY A 15 -10.23 -14.96 1.00
CA GLY A 15 -9.25 -14.36 1.88
C GLY A 15 -9.90 -13.66 3.08
N ILE A 16 -9.06 -13.31 4.05
CA ILE A 16 -9.45 -12.55 5.24
C ILE A 16 -8.66 -11.26 5.30
N PHE A 17 -9.35 -10.15 5.57
CA PHE A 17 -8.74 -8.88 5.95
C PHE A 17 -8.66 -8.79 7.47
N TRP A 18 -7.45 -8.70 8.02
CA TRP A 18 -7.19 -8.42 9.42
C TRP A 18 -6.83 -6.96 9.59
N ASP A 19 -7.80 -6.19 10.06
CA ASP A 19 -7.61 -4.82 10.49
C ASP A 19 -6.92 -4.75 11.86
N ASP A 20 -6.36 -3.59 12.20
CA ASP A 20 -5.70 -3.32 13.49
C ASP A 20 -4.68 -4.39 13.89
N ALA A 21 -3.90 -4.90 12.93
CA ALA A 21 -3.01 -6.04 13.14
C ALA A 21 -1.65 -5.65 13.75
N GLY A 22 -1.41 -4.37 13.97
CA GLY A 22 -0.18 -3.81 14.54
C GLY A 22 -0.08 -3.99 16.06
N PHE A 23 1.13 -3.83 16.60
CA PHE A 23 1.39 -4.00 18.03
C PHE A 23 0.79 -2.88 18.88
N ASP A 24 0.55 -1.72 18.28
CA ASP A 24 -0.16 -0.58 18.84
C ASP A 24 -1.62 -0.89 19.23
N TYR A 25 -2.22 -1.92 18.63
CA TYR A 25 -3.54 -2.46 19.00
C TYR A 25 -3.46 -3.65 19.96
N LEU A 26 -2.34 -3.80 20.68
CA LEU A 26 -2.08 -4.91 21.61
C LEU A 26 -2.12 -6.28 20.94
N VAL A 27 -1.94 -6.34 19.61
CA VAL A 27 -1.78 -7.59 18.88
C VAL A 27 -0.38 -8.11 19.10
N THR A 28 -0.24 -9.38 19.45
CA THR A 28 1.07 -10.01 19.62
C THR A 28 1.50 -10.73 18.34
N ARG A 29 2.81 -10.93 18.15
CA ARG A 29 3.34 -11.81 17.10
C ARG A 29 2.71 -13.20 17.13
N GLN A 30 2.49 -13.76 18.31
CA GLN A 30 1.84 -15.06 18.45
C GLN A 30 0.39 -15.03 17.93
N ARG A 31 -0.36 -13.97 18.23
CA ARG A 31 -1.74 -13.78 17.73
C ARG A 31 -1.77 -13.66 16.21
N GLN A 32 -0.91 -12.84 15.62
CA GLN A 32 -0.77 -12.72 14.16
C GLN A 32 -0.46 -14.09 13.53
N SER A 33 0.60 -14.75 13.99
CA SER A 33 1.04 -16.04 13.44
C SER A 33 -0.03 -17.12 13.56
N ASN A 34 -0.74 -17.18 14.68
CA ASN A 34 -1.82 -18.15 14.88
C ASN A 34 -2.98 -17.92 13.91
N MET A 35 -3.34 -16.66 13.64
CA MET A 35 -4.47 -16.36 12.75
C MET A 35 -4.11 -16.42 11.28
N ILE A 36 -2.89 -16.06 10.90
CA ILE A 36 -2.38 -16.25 9.53
C ILE A 36 -2.36 -17.75 9.20
N LYS A 37 -1.71 -18.57 10.03
CA LYS A 37 -1.66 -20.04 9.84
C LYS A 37 -3.05 -20.66 9.77
N TYR A 38 -3.98 -20.19 10.60
CA TYR A 38 -5.36 -20.69 10.58
C TYR A 38 -6.11 -20.29 9.31
N SER A 39 -5.89 -19.08 8.79
CA SER A 39 -6.48 -18.66 7.51
C SER A 39 -5.92 -19.48 6.36
N HIS A 40 -4.60 -19.69 6.34
CA HIS A 40 -3.93 -20.54 5.36
C HIS A 40 -4.37 -22.00 5.42
N SER A 41 -4.62 -22.56 6.61
CA SER A 41 -5.14 -23.94 6.74
C SER A 41 -6.58 -24.10 6.23
N LYS A 42 -7.29 -23.00 6.00
CA LYS A 42 -8.59 -22.93 5.33
C LYS A 42 -8.48 -22.60 3.85
N HIS A 43 -7.26 -22.58 3.30
CA HIS A 43 -6.93 -22.18 1.94
C HIS A 43 -7.38 -20.73 1.61
N MET A 44 -7.30 -19.84 2.60
CA MET A 44 -7.62 -18.43 2.45
C MET A 44 -6.35 -17.58 2.47
N SER A 45 -6.23 -16.62 1.55
CA SER A 45 -5.17 -15.61 1.61
C SER A 45 -5.43 -14.61 2.75
N VAL A 46 -4.41 -13.84 3.11
CA VAL A 46 -4.55 -12.83 4.16
C VAL A 46 -4.15 -11.43 3.68
N ILE A 47 -4.91 -10.43 4.11
CA ILE A 47 -4.55 -9.02 4.01
C ILE A 47 -4.33 -8.51 5.43
N MET A 48 -3.16 -7.94 5.72
CA MET A 48 -2.83 -7.38 7.04
C MET A 48 -2.75 -5.85 6.96
N ASN A 49 -3.54 -5.13 7.76
CA ASN A 49 -3.39 -3.68 7.96
C ASN A 49 -2.71 -3.42 9.30
N ALA A 50 -1.65 -2.60 9.26
CA ALA A 50 -1.03 -2.03 10.45
C ALA A 50 -0.37 -0.70 10.09
N TRP A 51 -0.27 0.22 11.06
CA TRP A 51 0.41 1.50 10.85
C TRP A 51 1.89 1.35 10.52
N ASN A 52 2.58 0.47 11.24
CA ASN A 52 4.01 0.20 11.10
C ASN A 52 4.25 -1.17 10.43
N PRO A 53 4.89 -1.25 9.25
CA PRO A 53 5.17 -2.54 8.61
C PRO A 53 6.09 -3.45 9.43
N ASP A 54 6.92 -2.89 10.32
CA ASP A 54 7.81 -3.69 11.16
C ASP A 54 7.02 -4.57 12.14
N ASP A 55 5.82 -4.16 12.56
CA ASP A 55 4.97 -4.94 13.46
C ASP A 55 4.49 -6.24 12.78
N ILE A 56 4.44 -6.24 11.44
CA ILE A 56 4.06 -7.39 10.63
C ILE A 56 5.28 -8.19 10.17
N PHE A 57 6.35 -7.53 9.76
CA PHE A 57 7.46 -8.19 9.05
C PHE A 57 8.78 -8.26 9.80
N ASN A 58 8.94 -7.51 10.91
CA ASN A 58 10.18 -7.55 11.68
C ASN A 58 10.21 -8.76 12.63
N GLY A 59 11.40 -9.35 12.77
CA GLY A 59 11.65 -10.52 13.61
C GLY A 59 11.65 -11.87 12.87
N THR A 60 11.59 -12.94 13.65
CA THR A 60 11.56 -14.32 13.16
C THR A 60 10.12 -14.81 13.03
N ASN A 61 9.90 -15.84 12.21
CA ASN A 61 8.59 -16.51 12.08
C ASN A 61 7.46 -15.63 11.47
N VAL A 62 7.80 -14.74 10.54
CA VAL A 62 6.82 -14.08 9.66
C VAL A 62 6.10 -15.15 8.82
N GLN A 63 4.78 -15.13 8.84
CA GLN A 63 3.95 -16.15 8.17
C GLN A 63 3.41 -15.71 6.80
N LEU A 64 3.48 -14.41 6.48
CA LEU A 64 3.02 -13.91 5.20
C LEU A 64 3.93 -14.39 4.07
N HIS A 65 3.33 -14.69 2.92
CA HIS A 65 4.04 -15.10 1.71
C HIS A 65 3.41 -14.47 0.46
N SER A 66 3.76 -14.97 -0.73
CA SER A 66 3.41 -14.37 -2.02
C SER A 66 1.93 -14.37 -2.41
N ASN A 67 1.08 -15.06 -1.65
CA ASN A 67 -0.37 -15.01 -1.86
C ASN A 67 -1.06 -14.01 -0.94
N ASP A 68 -0.32 -13.42 0.00
CA ASP A 68 -0.82 -12.49 0.98
C ASP A 68 -0.51 -11.05 0.59
N ILE A 69 -1.20 -10.12 1.24
CA ILE A 69 -1.10 -8.69 0.99
C ILE A 69 -0.84 -7.98 2.33
N TYR A 70 0.03 -6.98 2.31
CA TYR A 70 0.09 -5.96 3.36
C TYR A 70 -0.53 -4.66 2.84
N LEU A 71 -1.42 -4.07 3.64
CA LEU A 71 -2.11 -2.84 3.31
C LEU A 71 -1.38 -1.65 3.94
N LEU A 72 -0.91 -0.75 3.09
CA LEU A 72 -0.35 0.55 3.47
C LEU A 72 -1.50 1.57 3.50
N GLU A 73 -2.03 1.82 4.69
CA GLU A 73 -3.08 2.81 4.93
C GLU A 73 -2.67 3.76 6.07
N SER A 74 -2.95 5.06 5.99
CA SER A 74 -3.18 5.81 4.74
C SER A 74 -1.85 5.98 3.97
N TYR A 75 -1.89 6.04 2.65
CA TYR A 75 -0.71 6.19 1.79
C TYR A 75 -0.68 7.58 1.15
N LEU A 76 0.34 8.40 1.43
CA LEU A 76 0.55 9.78 0.94
C LEU A 76 -0.54 10.83 1.29
N VAL A 77 -1.81 10.46 1.31
CA VAL A 77 -2.94 11.34 1.59
C VAL A 77 -3.93 10.63 2.51
N SER A 78 -4.32 11.30 3.58
CA SER A 78 -5.34 10.86 4.54
C SER A 78 -6.32 11.97 4.79
N ASN A 79 -7.62 11.69 4.64
CA ASN A 79 -8.72 12.61 4.87
C ASN A 79 -8.57 13.94 4.13
N GLY A 80 -8.15 13.86 2.86
CA GLY A 80 -7.87 15.03 2.04
C GLY A 80 -6.67 15.87 2.50
N GLN A 81 -5.82 15.36 3.39
CA GLN A 81 -4.60 16.00 3.85
C GLN A 81 -3.37 15.26 3.33
N TYR A 82 -2.40 16.01 2.83
CA TYR A 82 -1.10 15.45 2.47
C TYR A 82 -0.36 14.98 3.71
N LEU A 83 0.32 13.84 3.59
CA LEU A 83 1.16 13.28 4.64
C LEU A 83 2.63 13.61 4.37
N SER A 84 3.43 13.55 5.45
CA SER A 84 4.88 13.70 5.41
C SER A 84 5.51 12.78 4.34
N LEU A 85 6.17 13.39 3.35
CA LEU A 85 6.87 12.64 2.30
C LEU A 85 8.07 11.87 2.87
N THR A 86 8.70 12.36 3.93
CA THR A 86 9.78 11.67 4.61
C THR A 86 9.29 10.38 5.25
N ASP A 87 8.20 10.45 6.01
CA ASP A 87 7.65 9.27 6.69
C ASP A 87 7.07 8.26 5.71
N TRP A 88 6.40 8.76 4.66
CA TRP A 88 5.97 7.94 3.53
C TRP A 88 7.13 7.18 2.89
N LYS A 89 8.24 7.89 2.56
CA LYS A 89 9.42 7.29 1.95
C LYS A 89 10.00 6.19 2.83
N ILE A 90 10.12 6.44 4.14
CA ILE A 90 10.61 5.45 5.11
C ILE A 90 9.70 4.22 5.15
N LYS A 91 8.37 4.41 5.26
CA LYS A 91 7.39 3.31 5.28
C LYS A 91 7.43 2.51 3.99
N ALA A 92 7.46 3.16 2.83
CA ALA A 92 7.48 2.51 1.53
C ALA A 92 8.81 1.77 1.28
N ASP A 93 9.95 2.33 1.66
CA ASP A 93 11.25 1.65 1.55
C ASP A 93 11.32 0.37 2.39
N LYS A 94 10.72 0.37 3.59
CA LYS A 94 10.56 -0.84 4.40
C LYS A 94 9.70 -1.87 3.67
N CYS A 95 8.57 -1.44 3.10
CA CYS A 95 7.68 -2.34 2.37
C CYS A 95 8.35 -2.97 1.13
N VAL A 96 9.17 -2.24 0.37
CA VAL A 96 9.97 -2.84 -0.73
C VAL A 96 10.91 -3.93 -0.21
N LYS A 97 11.60 -3.69 0.90
CA LYS A 97 12.50 -4.69 1.50
C LYS A 97 11.73 -5.95 1.89
N TYR A 98 10.54 -5.79 2.46
CA TYR A 98 9.70 -6.90 2.88
C TYR A 98 9.04 -7.64 1.70
N GLN A 99 8.57 -6.92 0.68
CA GLN A 99 8.08 -7.50 -0.56
C GLN A 99 9.17 -8.36 -1.21
N LYS A 100 10.40 -7.84 -1.33
CA LYS A 100 11.54 -8.60 -1.87
C LYS A 100 11.91 -9.83 -1.01
N ARG A 101 11.77 -9.73 0.32
CA ARG A 101 12.16 -10.80 1.26
C ARG A 101 11.13 -11.94 1.33
N PHE A 102 9.84 -11.61 1.34
CA PHE A 102 8.76 -12.56 1.62
C PHE A 102 7.87 -12.85 0.41
N GLY A 103 7.99 -12.05 -0.65
CA GLY A 103 7.10 -12.10 -1.81
C GLY A 103 5.70 -11.53 -1.54
N THR A 104 5.39 -11.13 -0.30
CA THR A 104 4.11 -10.54 0.09
C THR A 104 3.81 -9.31 -0.75
N LYS A 105 2.60 -9.24 -1.29
CA LYS A 105 2.16 -8.15 -2.15
C LYS A 105 1.85 -6.90 -1.31
N MET A 106 1.97 -5.74 -1.93
CA MET A 106 1.73 -4.44 -1.29
C MET A 106 0.51 -3.77 -1.90
N ALA A 107 -0.47 -3.43 -1.07
CA ALA A 107 -1.62 -2.63 -1.46
C ALA A 107 -1.53 -1.24 -0.82
N CYS A 108 -1.80 -0.19 -1.59
CA CYS A 108 -1.84 1.18 -1.09
C CYS A 108 -3.28 1.69 -1.09
N LEU A 109 -3.67 2.35 0.00
CA LEU A 109 -4.99 2.96 0.14
C LEU A 109 -4.88 4.38 0.64
N SER A 110 -5.58 5.28 -0.04
CA SER A 110 -5.55 6.73 0.21
C SER A 110 -6.96 7.29 0.16
N THR A 111 -7.17 8.43 0.83
CA THR A 111 -8.46 9.15 0.84
C THR A 111 -8.34 10.57 0.25
N PRO A 112 -8.02 10.71 -1.05
CA PRO A 112 -7.85 12.00 -1.70
C PRO A 112 -9.18 12.70 -1.97
N MET A 113 -9.18 14.03 -1.84
CA MET A 113 -10.31 14.90 -2.19
C MET A 113 -10.09 15.67 -3.49
N THR A 114 -8.84 15.85 -3.92
CA THR A 114 -8.48 16.55 -5.15
C THR A 114 -7.84 15.62 -6.18
N ASN A 115 -7.78 16.07 -7.44
CA ASN A 115 -7.08 15.33 -8.49
C ASN A 115 -5.56 15.27 -8.25
N ASP A 116 -4.97 16.34 -7.72
CA ASP A 116 -3.55 16.40 -7.41
C ASP A 116 -3.18 15.38 -6.32
N GLN A 117 -3.98 15.31 -5.26
CA GLN A 117 -3.84 14.27 -4.22
C GLN A 117 -3.96 12.86 -4.80
N PHE A 118 -4.98 12.61 -5.63
CA PHE A 118 -5.17 11.32 -6.26
C PHE A 118 -3.96 10.94 -7.11
N THR A 119 -3.50 11.83 -8.00
CA THR A 119 -2.33 11.56 -8.84
C THR A 119 -1.08 11.35 -8.00
N GLN A 120 -0.83 12.15 -6.96
CA GLN A 120 0.33 11.96 -6.09
C GLN A 120 0.37 10.55 -5.50
N THR A 121 -0.77 10.09 -4.98
CA THR A 121 -0.88 8.76 -4.36
C THR A 121 -0.71 7.62 -5.36
N TRP A 122 -1.34 7.74 -6.54
CA TRP A 122 -1.22 6.77 -7.63
C TRP A 122 0.22 6.65 -8.13
N PHE A 123 0.88 7.79 -8.40
CA PHE A 123 2.27 7.82 -8.86
C PHE A 123 3.22 7.34 -7.76
N GLY A 124 2.92 7.64 -6.49
CA GLY A 124 3.62 7.10 -5.33
C GLY A 124 3.63 5.58 -5.32
N THR A 125 2.49 4.94 -5.53
CA THR A 125 2.40 3.49 -5.65
C THR A 125 3.19 3.00 -6.86
N ALA A 126 3.03 3.66 -8.01
CA ALA A 126 3.65 3.25 -9.27
C ALA A 126 5.18 3.26 -9.21
N ILE A 127 5.83 4.31 -8.70
CA ILE A 127 7.30 4.38 -8.62
C ILE A 127 7.90 3.29 -7.71
N TYR A 128 7.12 2.83 -6.74
CA TYR A 128 7.50 1.73 -5.86
C TYR A 128 7.24 0.35 -6.45
N ASN A 129 6.47 0.27 -7.54
CA ASN A 129 6.02 -0.97 -8.14
C ASN A 129 5.24 -1.85 -7.13
N PHE A 130 4.41 -1.21 -6.30
CA PHE A 130 3.47 -1.91 -5.43
C PHE A 130 2.29 -2.46 -6.23
N ASP A 131 1.77 -3.60 -5.79
CA ASP A 131 0.89 -4.47 -6.57
C ASP A 131 -0.52 -3.90 -6.79
N TYR A 132 -1.03 -3.17 -5.79
CA TYR A 132 -2.40 -2.66 -5.80
C TYR A 132 -2.46 -1.22 -5.30
N PHE A 133 -3.37 -0.44 -5.87
CA PHE A 133 -3.71 0.89 -5.40
C PHE A 133 -5.22 1.10 -5.47
N GLN A 134 -5.75 1.75 -4.44
CA GLN A 134 -7.12 2.21 -4.42
C GLN A 134 -7.17 3.60 -3.77
N ALA A 135 -8.04 4.45 -4.31
CA ALA A 135 -8.48 5.67 -3.65
C ALA A 135 -9.95 5.51 -3.23
N THR A 136 -10.31 6.00 -2.06
CA THR A 136 -11.68 5.95 -1.55
C THR A 136 -12.03 7.24 -0.80
N GLU A 137 -13.28 7.39 -0.39
CA GLU A 137 -13.74 8.46 0.49
C GLU A 137 -13.35 8.22 1.96
N ILE A 138 -13.41 9.27 2.78
CA ILE A 138 -13.00 9.26 4.20
C ILE A 138 -13.62 8.13 5.02
N THR A 139 -14.86 7.75 4.71
CA THR A 139 -15.56 6.70 5.44
C THR A 139 -15.27 5.29 4.94
N TYR A 140 -14.35 5.10 3.99
CA TYR A 140 -13.98 3.79 3.44
C TYR A 140 -15.20 2.96 3.01
N SER A 141 -16.16 3.61 2.35
CA SER A 141 -17.44 3.03 1.92
C SER A 141 -18.28 2.42 3.05
N ALA A 142 -18.05 2.83 4.31
CA ALA A 142 -18.85 2.38 5.45
C ALA A 142 -20.26 3.00 5.48
N SER A 143 -20.46 4.13 4.78
CA SER A 143 -21.72 4.89 4.82
C SER A 143 -22.68 4.53 3.68
N ASN A 144 -22.19 3.98 2.56
CA ASN A 144 -22.99 3.54 1.42
C ASN A 144 -22.18 2.56 0.54
N ASN A 145 -22.83 1.95 -0.44
CA ASN A 145 -22.20 1.02 -1.39
C ASN A 145 -21.69 1.69 -2.69
N GLN A 146 -21.45 3.00 -2.67
CA GLN A 146 -20.98 3.76 -3.84
C GLN A 146 -19.48 4.00 -3.73
N LEU A 147 -18.76 3.62 -4.78
CA LEU A 147 -17.33 3.90 -4.92
C LEU A 147 -17.14 5.15 -5.78
N THR A 148 -16.33 6.09 -5.31
CA THR A 148 -15.90 7.19 -6.19
C THR A 148 -14.85 6.67 -7.18
N PHE A 149 -15.25 6.48 -8.43
CA PHE A 149 -14.31 6.09 -9.48
C PHE A 149 -13.42 7.27 -9.88
N LYS A 150 -12.10 7.05 -9.83
CA LYS A 150 -11.11 7.98 -10.35
C LYS A 150 -10.45 7.33 -11.58
N PRO A 151 -10.42 8.01 -12.75
CA PRO A 151 -9.78 7.47 -13.94
C PRO A 151 -8.34 7.09 -13.66
N ASN A 152 -7.93 5.91 -14.13
CA ASN A 152 -6.55 5.47 -14.02
C ASN A 152 -5.64 6.44 -14.81
N PRO A 153 -4.67 7.13 -14.18
CA PRO A 153 -3.77 8.06 -14.87
C PRO A 153 -2.99 7.41 -16.01
N SER A 154 -2.69 6.11 -15.91
CA SER A 154 -2.11 5.35 -17.02
C SER A 154 -2.30 3.84 -16.85
N SER A 155 -2.64 3.15 -17.94
CA SER A 155 -2.62 1.69 -18.00
C SER A 155 -1.25 1.11 -18.40
N SER A 156 -0.29 1.95 -18.79
CA SER A 156 1.08 1.54 -19.10
C SER A 156 2.04 2.72 -19.02
N TYR A 157 3.06 2.58 -18.19
CA TYR A 157 4.13 3.57 -18.02
C TYR A 157 5.50 2.96 -18.31
N GLY A 158 5.53 1.87 -19.09
CA GLY A 158 6.72 1.13 -19.48
C GLY A 158 6.61 -0.37 -19.20
N LYS A 159 7.62 -1.13 -19.63
CA LYS A 159 7.73 -2.58 -19.44
C LYS A 159 8.74 -2.96 -18.37
N PHE A 160 9.76 -2.14 -18.14
CA PHE A 160 10.78 -2.41 -17.12
C PHE A 160 11.35 -1.13 -16.53
N TRP A 161 11.81 -1.21 -15.28
CA TRP A 161 12.48 -0.11 -14.60
C TRP A 161 13.94 -0.02 -15.01
N LEU A 162 14.43 1.19 -15.30
CA LEU A 162 15.85 1.42 -15.60
C LEU A 162 16.74 1.33 -14.35
N SER A 163 16.13 1.44 -13.17
CA SER A 163 16.81 1.34 -11.88
C SER A 163 15.89 0.77 -10.81
N ASP A 164 16.47 0.03 -9.88
CA ASP A 164 15.81 -0.42 -8.64
C ASP A 164 15.68 0.69 -7.59
N LYS A 165 16.38 1.81 -7.78
CA LYS A 165 16.39 2.94 -6.86
C LYS A 165 15.46 4.04 -7.33
N ILE A 166 14.70 4.58 -6.37
CA ILE A 166 13.95 5.83 -6.54
C ILE A 166 14.93 6.99 -6.33
N SER A 167 14.97 7.91 -7.29
CA SER A 167 15.71 9.17 -7.17
C SER A 167 14.96 10.10 -6.22
N SER A 168 15.69 10.83 -5.39
CA SER A 168 15.13 11.82 -4.46
C SER A 168 15.89 13.14 -4.58
N ASN A 169 15.17 14.19 -4.91
CA ASN A 169 15.62 15.57 -4.77
C ASN A 169 14.89 16.19 -3.58
N THR A 170 15.50 16.07 -2.40
CA THR A 170 14.90 16.52 -1.14
C THR A 170 14.80 18.04 -1.03
N GLN A 171 15.63 18.79 -1.75
CA GLN A 171 15.54 20.25 -1.80
C GLN A 171 14.24 20.73 -2.46
N HIS A 172 13.74 19.96 -3.42
CA HIS A 172 12.49 20.27 -4.14
C HIS A 172 11.34 19.31 -3.80
N SER A 173 11.57 18.39 -2.86
CA SER A 173 10.62 17.35 -2.46
C SER A 173 10.07 16.55 -3.66
N ILE A 174 10.98 16.18 -4.56
CA ILE A 174 10.67 15.39 -5.76
C ILE A 174 11.24 13.99 -5.60
N PHE A 175 10.40 12.99 -5.88
CA PHE A 175 10.80 11.59 -5.99
C PHE A 175 10.49 11.10 -7.39
N SER A 176 11.40 10.36 -8.01
CA SER A 176 11.19 9.88 -9.37
C SER A 176 11.81 8.52 -9.63
N ARG A 177 11.24 7.82 -10.62
CA ARG A 177 11.79 6.56 -11.13
C ARG A 177 11.45 6.41 -12.60
N SER A 178 12.44 5.97 -13.37
CA SER A 178 12.31 5.85 -14.82
C SER A 178 12.12 4.41 -15.26
N THR A 179 11.21 4.22 -16.20
CA THR A 179 11.13 3.05 -17.08
C THR A 179 11.87 3.34 -18.38
N GLU A 180 11.84 2.40 -19.32
CA GLU A 180 12.41 2.61 -20.65
C GLU A 180 11.71 3.72 -21.43
N SER A 181 10.43 4.00 -21.12
CA SER A 181 9.60 4.93 -21.88
C SER A 181 9.37 6.26 -21.16
N TRP A 182 9.30 6.24 -19.82
CA TRP A 182 8.83 7.38 -19.03
C TRP A 182 9.64 7.56 -17.75
N THR A 183 9.70 8.79 -17.26
CA THR A 183 10.11 9.11 -15.89
C THR A 183 8.88 9.51 -15.11
N LEU A 184 8.52 8.69 -14.12
CA LEU A 184 7.41 8.96 -13.20
C LEU A 184 7.92 9.82 -12.05
N ILE A 185 7.08 10.76 -11.62
CA ILE A 185 7.42 11.82 -10.67
C ILE A 185 6.31 11.92 -9.62
N VAL A 186 6.72 12.01 -8.37
CA VAL A 186 5.92 12.41 -7.22
C VAL A 186 6.53 13.70 -6.67
N ALA A 187 5.75 14.76 -6.59
CA ALA A 187 6.17 16.04 -6.05
C ALA A 187 5.19 16.51 -4.97
N GLY A 188 5.64 17.31 -4.02
CA GLY A 188 4.79 17.90 -2.98
C GLY A 188 5.61 18.39 -1.81
N ASP A 189 5.00 19.08 -0.86
CA ASP A 189 5.67 19.49 0.38
C ASP A 189 5.35 18.57 1.57
N GLY A 190 4.42 17.63 1.39
CA GLY A 190 3.94 16.76 2.46
C GLY A 190 3.05 17.46 3.48
N ALA A 191 2.45 18.59 3.10
CA ALA A 191 1.54 19.36 3.95
C ALA A 191 0.41 20.05 3.17
N SER A 192 0.74 20.91 2.19
CA SER A 192 -0.21 21.82 1.55
C SER A 192 -0.43 21.54 0.05
N TRP A 193 0.54 20.95 -0.64
CA TRP A 193 0.43 20.64 -2.06
C TRP A 193 1.19 19.36 -2.44
N GLY A 194 0.75 18.74 -3.53
CA GLY A 194 1.43 17.57 -4.06
C GLY A 194 0.70 16.98 -5.26
N TYR A 195 1.45 16.44 -6.21
CA TYR A 195 0.90 15.84 -7.43
C TYR A 195 1.81 14.73 -7.95
N GLY A 196 1.28 13.94 -8.87
CA GLY A 196 2.03 12.93 -9.61
C GLY A 196 1.96 13.17 -11.11
N THR A 197 3.03 12.87 -11.84
CA THR A 197 3.07 12.98 -13.30
C THR A 197 4.10 12.04 -13.92
N PHE A 198 4.05 11.85 -15.25
CA PHE A 198 5.14 11.24 -16.01
C PHE A 198 5.60 12.16 -17.14
N ILE A 199 6.90 12.09 -17.44
CA ILE A 199 7.51 12.77 -18.57
C ILE A 199 8.12 11.73 -19.52
N LYS A 200 7.98 11.93 -20.82
CA LYS A 200 8.54 11.00 -21.82
C LYS A 200 10.06 11.09 -21.77
N ASN A 201 10.75 9.95 -21.74
CA ASN A 201 12.20 9.94 -21.88
C ASN A 201 12.57 10.44 -23.30
N ARG A 202 13.61 11.26 -23.39
CA ARG A 202 14.14 11.74 -24.68
C ARG A 202 14.98 10.66 -25.36
#